data_AF-A0A7J2IRF1-F1
#
_entry.id   AF-A0A7J2IRF1-F1
#
_cell.length_a   1.000
_cell.length_b   1.000
_cell.length_c   1.000
_cell.angle_alpha   90.00
_cell.angle_beta   90.00
_cell.angle_gamma   90.00
#
_symmetry.space_group_name_H-M   'P 1'
#
loop_
_entity.id
_entity.type
_entity.pdbx_description
1 polymer ?
#
loop_
_entity_poly.entity_id
_entity_poly.type
_entity_poly.pdbx_seq_one_letter_code
_entity_poly.pdbx_strand_id
1 'polypeptide(L)'
;MLALRRSRQLAKKSQLKSLNKVVLDTSYILPFLGIEVKDVDTEELVKILNGLKLFYPAVLIAELEGVILKELRKHEMKSLPKEVLEGFDSLMLKGEVNVILPDSEELKIVHEIVSKGWKDIFDASAYALALTLDAFFLTLDKTFKNFLKQKNFEHERLISHKELVKISKTS
;
A
#
# COMPACT_ATOMS: atom_id res chain seq x y z
N MET A 1 12.69 -32.46 0.45
CA MET A 1 11.80 -31.40 1.00
C MET A 1 12.52 -30.31 1.81
N LEU A 2 13.47 -30.63 2.70
CA LEU A 2 14.22 -29.62 3.48
C LEU A 2 15.10 -28.66 2.63
N ALA A 3 15.77 -29.17 1.59
CA ALA A 3 16.61 -28.35 0.71
C ALA A 3 15.80 -27.26 -0.03
N LEU A 4 14.65 -27.63 -0.63
CA LEU A 4 13.74 -26.67 -1.30
C LEU A 4 13.20 -25.58 -0.35
N ARG A 5 12.91 -25.92 0.91
CA ARG A 5 12.50 -24.94 1.93
C ARG A 5 13.61 -23.95 2.25
N ARG A 6 14.85 -24.44 2.38
CA ARG A 6 16.03 -23.61 2.70
C ARG A 6 16.38 -22.68 1.54
N SER A 7 16.29 -23.15 0.29
CA SER A 7 16.51 -22.34 -0.91
C SER A 7 15.46 -21.23 -1.08
N ARG A 8 14.16 -21.54 -0.86
CA ARG A 8 13.10 -20.52 -0.84
C ARG A 8 13.31 -19.49 0.27
N GLN A 9 13.75 -19.92 1.44
CA GLN A 9 13.99 -19.03 2.57
C GLN A 9 15.18 -18.09 2.34
N LEU A 10 16.24 -18.58 1.67
CA LEU A 10 17.40 -17.77 1.27
C LEU A 10 17.06 -16.77 0.15
N ALA A 11 16.31 -17.18 -0.86
CA ALA A 11 15.83 -16.29 -1.93
C ALA A 11 14.88 -15.21 -1.38
N LYS A 12 13.98 -15.57 -0.46
CA LYS A 12 13.11 -14.63 0.25
C LYS A 12 13.93 -13.61 1.05
N LYS A 13 14.98 -14.06 1.74
CA LYS A 13 15.90 -13.20 2.52
C LYS A 13 16.74 -12.27 1.63
N SER A 14 17.13 -12.69 0.43
CA SER A 14 17.84 -11.84 -0.53
C SER A 14 16.92 -10.85 -1.24
N GLN A 15 15.67 -11.23 -1.57
CA GLN A 15 14.64 -10.30 -2.05
C GLN A 15 14.33 -9.22 -1.01
N LEU A 16 14.10 -9.62 0.25
CA LEU A 16 13.90 -8.73 1.40
C LEU A 16 15.05 -7.72 1.58
N LYS A 17 16.28 -8.09 1.21
CA LYS A 17 17.48 -7.22 1.27
C LYS A 17 17.59 -6.20 0.12
N SER A 18 16.77 -6.33 -0.93
CA SER A 18 16.85 -5.50 -2.16
C SER A 18 15.63 -4.60 -2.39
N LEU A 19 14.60 -4.73 -1.55
CA LEU A 19 13.30 -4.09 -1.74
C LEU A 19 13.30 -2.64 -1.27
N ASN A 20 13.58 -1.73 -2.20
CA ASN A 20 13.41 -0.29 -2.02
C ASN A 20 12.07 0.23 -2.54
N LYS A 21 11.11 -0.66 -2.87
CA LYS A 21 9.81 -0.27 -3.45
C LYS A 21 8.65 -0.60 -2.53
N VAL A 22 7.74 0.34 -2.38
CA VAL A 22 6.53 0.18 -1.59
C VAL A 22 5.33 0.71 -2.36
N VAL A 23 4.28 -0.10 -2.48
CA VAL A 23 2.94 0.34 -2.87
C VAL A 23 2.20 0.75 -1.60
N LEU A 24 1.63 1.95 -1.62
CA LEU A 24 0.92 2.53 -0.49
C LEU A 24 -0.59 2.27 -0.61
N ASP A 25 -1.19 1.83 0.49
CA ASP A 25 -2.63 1.88 0.71
C ASP A 25 -3.07 3.32 1.04
N THR A 26 -4.35 3.65 0.82
CA THR A 26 -4.93 4.98 1.10
C THR A 26 -4.69 5.38 2.55
N SER A 27 -4.74 4.45 3.50
CA SER A 27 -4.46 4.73 4.93
C SER A 27 -3.07 5.32 5.18
N TYR A 28 -2.10 5.07 4.30
CA TYR A 28 -0.74 5.62 4.42
C TYR A 28 -0.54 6.91 3.61
N ILE A 29 -1.50 7.29 2.77
CA ILE A 29 -1.52 8.58 2.07
C ILE A 29 -2.15 9.67 2.92
N LEU A 30 -3.22 9.35 3.65
CA LEU A 30 -3.99 10.30 4.46
C LEU A 30 -3.16 11.15 5.43
N PRO A 31 -2.15 10.62 6.15
CA PRO A 31 -1.34 11.43 7.06
C PRO A 31 -0.59 12.59 6.37
N PHE A 32 -0.22 12.43 5.09
CA PHE A 32 0.42 13.49 4.29
C PHE A 32 -0.55 14.60 3.86
N LEU A 33 -1.86 14.34 3.97
CA LEU A 33 -2.93 15.31 3.74
C LEU A 33 -3.41 15.98 5.04
N GLY A 34 -2.74 15.71 6.16
CA GLY A 34 -3.17 16.19 7.48
C GLY A 34 -4.38 15.45 8.05
N ILE A 35 -4.73 14.28 7.51
CA ILE A 35 -5.82 13.44 8.02
C ILE A 35 -5.22 12.38 8.94
N GLU A 36 -5.62 12.41 10.22
CA GLU A 36 -5.14 11.48 11.22
C GLU A 36 -5.65 10.06 10.96
N VAL A 37 -4.74 9.09 11.05
CA VAL A 37 -5.05 7.66 10.96
C VAL A 37 -4.67 7.00 12.26
N LYS A 38 -5.61 6.26 12.85
CA LYS A 38 -5.39 5.57 14.12
C LYS A 38 -4.17 4.65 14.03
N ASP A 39 -3.31 4.71 15.06
CA ASP A 39 -2.09 3.91 15.19
C ASP A 39 -1.00 4.18 14.13
N VAL A 40 -1.09 5.31 13.40
CA VAL A 40 -0.09 5.78 12.44
C VAL A 40 0.41 7.15 12.85
N ASP A 41 1.68 7.23 13.23
CA ASP A 41 2.37 8.49 13.50
C ASP A 41 3.02 9.03 12.21
N THR A 42 2.69 10.27 11.82
CA THR A 42 3.15 10.85 10.56
C THR A 42 4.67 11.02 10.52
N GLU A 43 5.29 11.46 11.62
CA GLU A 43 6.73 11.68 11.67
C GLU A 43 7.51 10.36 11.60
N GLU A 44 7.03 9.33 12.30
CA GLU A 44 7.57 7.98 12.21
C GLU A 44 7.41 7.43 10.79
N LEU A 45 6.24 7.59 10.18
CA LEU A 45 5.98 7.14 8.82
C LEU A 45 6.93 7.80 7.81
N VAL A 46 7.14 9.11 7.90
CA VAL A 46 8.12 9.83 7.06
C VAL A 46 9.51 9.23 7.19
N LYS A 47 9.96 8.96 8.43
CA LYS A 47 11.28 8.35 8.67
C LYS A 47 11.39 6.94 8.07
N ILE A 48 10.32 6.15 8.16
CA ILE A 48 10.26 4.78 7.63
C ILE A 48 10.29 4.77 6.11
N LEU A 49 9.57 5.69 5.46
CA LEU A 49 9.44 5.74 4.00
C LEU A 49 10.62 6.44 3.31
N ASN A 50 11.43 7.19 4.06
CA ASN A 50 12.59 7.89 3.50
C ASN A 50 13.56 6.92 2.80
N GLY A 51 13.95 7.26 1.57
CA GLY A 51 14.84 6.45 0.73
C GLY A 51 14.15 5.30 -0.01
N LEU A 52 12.84 5.09 0.18
CA LEU A 52 12.05 4.13 -0.58
C LEU A 52 11.41 4.80 -1.80
N LYS A 53 11.29 4.04 -2.89
CA LYS A 53 10.46 4.36 -4.05
C LYS A 53 9.01 4.05 -3.71
N LEU A 54 8.20 5.09 -3.64
CA LEU A 54 6.79 5.00 -3.28
C LEU A 54 5.95 4.92 -4.55
N PHE A 55 4.97 4.04 -4.54
CA PHE A 55 4.01 3.83 -5.62
C PHE A 55 2.59 3.92 -5.07
N TYR A 56 1.68 4.49 -5.84
CA TYR A 56 0.27 4.54 -5.51
C TYR A 56 -0.56 4.12 -6.72
N PRO A 57 -1.49 3.15 -6.59
CA PRO A 57 -2.31 2.77 -7.72
C PRO A 57 -3.30 3.90 -8.04
N ALA A 58 -3.35 4.33 -9.30
CA ALA A 58 -4.25 5.39 -9.74
C ALA A 58 -5.74 5.07 -9.45
N VAL A 59 -6.09 3.79 -9.43
CA VAL A 59 -7.45 3.31 -9.11
C VAL A 59 -7.87 3.71 -7.69
N LEU A 60 -6.93 3.83 -6.74
CA LEU A 60 -7.23 4.21 -5.35
C LEU A 60 -7.46 5.73 -5.20
N ILE A 61 -7.21 6.56 -6.22
CA ILE A 61 -7.50 8.01 -6.14
C ILE A 61 -8.98 8.26 -5.85
N ALA A 62 -9.88 7.48 -6.47
CA ALA A 62 -11.32 7.60 -6.19
C ALA A 62 -11.68 7.23 -4.74
N GLU A 63 -10.99 6.24 -4.17
CA GLU A 63 -11.13 5.90 -2.75
C GLU A 63 -10.63 7.05 -1.86
N LEU A 64 -9.45 7.59 -2.16
CA LEU A 64 -8.85 8.71 -1.44
C LEU A 64 -9.77 9.94 -1.42
N GLU A 65 -10.28 10.36 -2.58
CA GLU A 65 -11.25 11.45 -2.69
C GLU A 65 -12.49 11.16 -1.82
N GLY A 66 -13.02 9.95 -1.88
CA GLY A 66 -14.15 9.50 -1.05
C GLY A 66 -13.87 9.62 0.45
N VAL A 67 -12.68 9.23 0.89
CA VAL A 67 -12.25 9.33 2.30
C VAL A 67 -12.08 10.79 2.72
N ILE A 68 -11.41 11.62 1.92
CA ILE A 68 -11.24 13.06 2.20
C ILE A 68 -12.61 13.72 2.39
N LEU A 69 -13.53 13.52 1.44
CA LEU A 69 -14.86 14.11 1.50
C LEU A 69 -15.68 13.58 2.69
N LYS A 70 -15.52 12.31 3.05
CA LYS A 70 -16.15 11.72 4.24
C LYS A 70 -15.64 12.36 5.52
N GLU A 71 -14.33 12.58 5.63
CA GLU A 71 -13.73 13.20 6.81
C GLU A 71 -14.15 14.66 6.96
N LEU A 72 -14.18 15.42 5.86
CA LEU A 72 -14.69 16.80 5.86
C LEU A 72 -16.15 16.88 6.34
N ARG A 73 -17.01 15.97 5.88
CA ARG A 73 -18.41 15.91 6.34
C ARG A 73 -18.52 15.59 7.82
N LYS A 74 -17.69 14.67 8.32
CA LYS A 74 -17.65 14.30 9.75
C LYS A 74 -17.26 15.48 10.65
N HIS A 75 -16.48 16.42 10.13
CA HIS A 75 -16.07 17.64 10.82
C HIS A 75 -16.90 18.89 10.44
N GLU A 76 -18.03 18.73 9.74
CA GLU A 76 -18.93 19.82 9.32
C GLU A 76 -18.22 20.94 8.53
N MET A 77 -17.14 20.59 7.84
CA MET A 77 -16.33 21.53 7.06
C MET A 77 -17.09 21.95 5.80
N LYS A 78 -17.23 23.26 5.59
CA LYS A 78 -17.95 23.82 4.44
C LYS A 78 -17.09 24.03 3.20
N SER A 79 -15.78 23.88 3.33
CA SER A 79 -14.79 24.07 2.26
C SER A 79 -13.61 23.12 2.44
N LEU A 80 -12.91 22.80 1.35
CA LEU A 80 -11.66 22.05 1.41
C LEU A 80 -10.56 22.95 2.03
N PRO A 81 -9.85 22.47 3.07
CA PRO A 81 -8.66 23.15 3.58
C PRO A 81 -7.60 23.28 2.51
N LYS A 82 -6.85 24.37 2.57
CA LYS A 82 -5.76 24.62 1.63
C LYS A 82 -4.67 23.55 1.77
N GLU A 83 -4.42 23.09 3.00
CA GLU A 83 -3.42 22.08 3.33
C GLU A 83 -3.73 20.72 2.68
N VAL A 84 -5.02 20.36 2.60
CA VAL A 84 -5.46 19.13 1.91
C VAL A 84 -5.21 19.25 0.41
N LEU A 85 -5.50 20.41 -0.19
CA LEU A 85 -5.26 20.67 -1.62
C LEU A 85 -3.76 20.63 -1.94
N GLU A 86 -2.95 21.33 -1.16
CA GLU A 86 -1.49 21.37 -1.33
C GLU A 86 -0.86 19.98 -1.15
N GLY A 87 -1.32 19.20 -0.17
CA GLY A 87 -0.89 17.82 0.04
C GLY A 87 -1.27 16.91 -1.13
N PHE A 88 -2.50 17.05 -1.64
CA PHE A 88 -2.98 16.26 -2.78
C PHE A 88 -2.17 16.57 -4.05
N ASP A 89 -1.94 17.85 -4.33
CA ASP A 89 -1.11 18.27 -5.46
C ASP A 89 0.35 17.82 -5.29
N SER A 90 0.89 17.82 -4.07
CA SER A 90 2.24 17.32 -3.81
C SER A 90 2.36 15.84 -4.16
N LEU A 91 1.41 15.03 -3.69
CA LEU A 91 1.37 13.60 -3.93
C LEU A 91 1.19 13.26 -5.42
N MET A 92 0.29 13.97 -6.11
CA MET A 92 -0.10 13.64 -7.48
C MET A 92 0.78 14.27 -8.54
N LEU A 93 1.27 15.50 -8.32
CA LEU A 93 1.90 16.31 -9.35
C LEU A 93 3.40 16.51 -9.15
N LYS A 94 3.91 16.44 -7.90
CA LYS A 94 5.33 16.71 -7.61
C LYS A 94 6.21 15.46 -7.61
N GLY A 95 5.63 14.28 -7.84
CA GLY A 95 6.38 13.03 -8.03
C GLY A 95 6.99 12.44 -6.75
N GLU A 96 6.53 12.89 -5.57
CA GLU A 96 6.90 12.28 -4.28
C GLU A 96 6.41 10.83 -4.19
N VAL A 97 5.31 10.53 -4.88
CA VAL A 97 4.75 9.19 -5.06
C VAL A 97 4.53 8.92 -6.54
N ASN A 98 4.92 7.74 -7.01
CA ASN A 98 4.73 7.33 -8.40
C ASN A 98 3.32 6.78 -8.57
N VAL A 99 2.42 7.56 -9.16
CA VAL A 99 1.04 7.14 -9.45
C VAL A 99 1.03 6.25 -10.70
N ILE A 100 0.57 5.01 -10.57
CA ILE A 100 0.62 4.01 -11.65
C ILE A 100 -0.78 3.64 -12.13
N LEU A 101 -1.00 3.73 -13.45
CA LEU A 101 -2.21 3.23 -14.10
C LEU A 101 -2.15 1.70 -14.21
N PRO A 102 -3.28 1.00 -14.03
CA PRO A 102 -3.29 -0.45 -14.15
C PRO A 102 -3.10 -0.89 -15.60
N ASP A 103 -2.45 -2.04 -15.78
CA ASP A 103 -2.27 -2.73 -17.05
C ASP A 103 -3.06 -4.05 -17.15
N SER A 104 -2.88 -4.75 -18.27
CA SER A 104 -3.59 -6.01 -18.52
C SER A 104 -3.14 -7.18 -17.65
N GLU A 105 -1.92 -7.16 -17.12
CA GLU A 105 -1.41 -8.17 -16.18
C GLU A 105 -2.06 -7.97 -14.81
N GLU A 106 -2.13 -6.73 -14.35
CA GLU A 106 -2.80 -6.37 -13.09
C GLU A 106 -4.29 -6.70 -13.16
N LEU A 107 -4.96 -6.44 -14.28
CA LEU A 107 -6.36 -6.80 -14.48
C LEU A 107 -6.61 -8.32 -14.32
N LYS A 108 -5.69 -9.17 -14.79
CA LYS A 108 -5.80 -10.63 -14.63
C LYS A 108 -5.70 -11.03 -13.15
N ILE A 109 -4.77 -10.43 -12.42
CA ILE A 109 -4.57 -10.70 -10.98
C ILE A 109 -5.81 -10.26 -10.20
N VAL A 110 -6.33 -9.06 -10.48
CA VAL A 110 -7.57 -8.53 -9.86
C VAL A 110 -8.73 -9.49 -10.12
N HIS A 111 -8.93 -9.91 -11.37
CA HIS A 111 -9.98 -10.87 -11.71
C HIS A 111 -9.83 -12.19 -10.95
N GLU A 112 -8.61 -12.72 -10.80
CA GLU A 112 -8.38 -13.95 -10.05
C GLU A 112 -8.78 -13.80 -8.58
N ILE A 113 -8.35 -12.73 -7.92
CA ILE A 113 -8.65 -12.43 -6.51
C ILE A 113 -10.16 -12.30 -6.29
N VAL A 114 -10.82 -11.53 -7.17
CA VAL A 114 -12.28 -11.32 -7.08
C VAL A 114 -13.04 -12.61 -7.32
N SER A 115 -12.63 -13.41 -8.31
CA SER A 115 -13.22 -14.72 -8.61
C SER A 115 -13.06 -15.73 -7.46
N LYS A 116 -12.07 -15.53 -6.57
CA LYS A 116 -11.87 -16.35 -5.36
C LYS A 116 -12.69 -15.86 -4.15
N GLY A 117 -13.44 -14.78 -4.30
CA GLY A 117 -14.45 -14.31 -3.35
C GLY A 117 -14.10 -13.02 -2.61
N TRP A 118 -12.98 -12.35 -2.93
CA TRP A 118 -12.73 -11.00 -2.42
C TRP A 118 -13.56 -9.98 -3.18
N LYS A 119 -14.20 -9.05 -2.47
CA LYS A 119 -15.13 -8.10 -3.12
C LYS A 119 -14.54 -6.71 -3.30
N ASP A 120 -13.51 -6.37 -2.53
CA ASP A 120 -12.90 -5.05 -2.61
C ASP A 120 -11.90 -5.00 -3.78
N ILE A 121 -12.27 -4.24 -4.81
CA ILE A 121 -11.45 -4.10 -6.02
C ILE A 121 -10.23 -3.20 -5.79
N PHE A 122 -10.29 -2.28 -4.83
CA PHE A 122 -9.19 -1.37 -4.52
C PHE A 122 -8.04 -2.15 -3.88
N ASP A 123 -8.34 -2.95 -2.87
CA ASP A 123 -7.38 -3.88 -2.25
C ASP A 123 -6.75 -4.81 -3.29
N ALA A 124 -7.58 -5.43 -4.14
CA ALA A 124 -7.11 -6.33 -5.19
C ALA A 124 -6.18 -5.63 -6.19
N SER A 125 -6.49 -4.39 -6.54
CA SER A 125 -5.71 -3.58 -7.49
C SER A 125 -4.37 -3.13 -6.89
N ALA A 126 -4.36 -2.68 -5.63
CA ALA A 126 -3.13 -2.33 -4.93
C ALA A 126 -2.21 -3.54 -4.75
N TYR A 127 -2.79 -4.70 -4.44
CA TYR A 127 -2.04 -5.95 -4.39
C TYR A 127 -1.47 -6.37 -5.74
N ALA A 128 -2.26 -6.27 -6.81
CA ALA A 128 -1.80 -6.59 -8.16
C ALA A 128 -0.59 -5.74 -8.56
N LEU A 129 -0.64 -4.43 -8.33
CA LEU A 129 0.47 -3.51 -8.56
C LEU A 129 1.71 -3.90 -7.73
N ALA A 130 1.53 -4.31 -6.47
CA ALA A 130 2.65 -4.71 -5.63
C ALA A 130 3.33 -5.99 -6.13
N LEU A 131 2.56 -6.92 -6.71
CA LEU A 131 3.11 -8.13 -7.33
C LEU A 131 3.89 -7.81 -8.60
N THR A 132 3.32 -7.04 -9.52
CA THR A 132 3.96 -6.71 -10.81
C THR A 132 5.24 -5.90 -10.64
N LEU A 133 5.30 -5.03 -9.64
CA LEU A 133 6.49 -4.22 -9.36
C LEU A 133 7.59 -4.93 -8.54
N ASP A 134 7.33 -6.15 -8.07
CA ASP A 134 8.11 -6.82 -7.03
C ASP A 134 8.33 -5.87 -5.84
N ALA A 135 7.22 -5.39 -5.26
CA ALA A 135 7.20 -4.41 -4.16
C ALA A 135 6.54 -4.97 -2.90
N PHE A 136 6.72 -4.28 -1.77
CA PHE A 136 5.86 -4.48 -0.60
C PHE A 136 4.56 -3.71 -0.77
N PHE A 137 3.45 -4.29 -0.32
CA PHE A 137 2.18 -3.58 -0.19
C PHE A 137 2.00 -3.15 1.27
N LEU A 138 2.08 -1.85 1.52
CA LEU A 138 1.93 -1.29 2.86
C LEU A 138 0.45 -1.07 3.16
N THR A 139 -0.15 -1.92 3.99
CA THR A 139 -1.57 -1.85 4.37
C THR A 139 -1.76 -2.18 5.86
N LEU A 140 -2.85 -1.68 6.45
CA LEU A 140 -3.29 -2.06 7.78
C LEU A 140 -4.32 -3.21 7.75
N ASP A 141 -4.82 -3.60 6.57
CA ASP A 141 -5.88 -4.59 6.47
C ASP A 141 -5.38 -6.03 6.66
N LYS A 142 -5.60 -6.53 7.87
CA LYS A 142 -5.33 -7.92 8.24
C LYS A 142 -6.35 -8.88 7.61
N THR A 143 -7.55 -8.42 7.28
CA THR A 143 -8.61 -9.24 6.69
C THR A 143 -8.20 -9.68 5.30
N PHE A 144 -7.74 -8.73 4.46
CA PHE A 144 -7.24 -9.04 3.13
C PHE A 144 -5.99 -9.93 3.18
N LYS A 145 -5.01 -9.63 4.04
CA LYS A 145 -3.83 -10.50 4.23
C LYS A 145 -4.21 -11.93 4.61
N ASN A 146 -5.19 -12.11 5.48
CA ASN A 146 -5.71 -13.43 5.87
C ASN A 146 -6.46 -14.11 4.71
N PHE A 147 -7.26 -13.37 3.94
CA PHE A 147 -7.91 -13.90 2.74
C PHE A 147 -6.88 -14.43 1.74
N LEU A 148 -5.85 -13.65 1.42
CA LEU A 148 -4.78 -14.06 0.50
C LEU A 148 -4.11 -15.33 1.00
N LYS A 149 -3.78 -15.40 2.30
CA LYS A 149 -3.21 -16.59 2.92
C LYS A 149 -4.12 -17.82 2.80
N GLN A 150 -5.41 -17.69 3.08
CA GLN A 150 -6.38 -18.78 3.00
C GLN A 150 -6.56 -19.30 1.57
N LYS A 151 -6.45 -18.41 0.58
CA LYS A 151 -6.57 -18.74 -0.85
C LYS A 151 -5.25 -19.10 -1.51
N ASN A 152 -4.17 -19.24 -0.74
CA ASN A 152 -2.80 -19.56 -1.19
C ASN A 152 -2.16 -18.53 -2.14
N PHE A 153 -2.55 -17.26 -2.03
CA PHE A 153 -1.86 -16.14 -2.67
C PHE A 153 -0.61 -15.72 -1.88
N GLU A 154 0.26 -14.95 -2.52
CA GLU A 154 1.47 -14.39 -1.91
C GLU A 154 1.12 -13.26 -0.93
N HIS A 155 0.86 -13.62 0.33
CA HIS A 155 0.41 -12.70 1.38
C HIS A 155 1.54 -12.03 2.16
N GLU A 156 2.79 -12.47 1.97
CA GLU A 156 3.94 -12.04 2.77
C GLU A 156 4.47 -10.66 2.35
N ARG A 157 4.04 -10.18 1.18
CA ARG A 157 4.30 -8.82 0.70
C ARG A 157 3.40 -7.78 1.35
N LEU A 158 2.26 -8.19 1.93
CA LEU A 158 1.40 -7.29 2.68
C LEU A 158 2.00 -7.10 4.05
N ILE A 159 2.44 -5.88 4.33
CA ILE A 159 3.08 -5.54 5.59
C ILE A 159 2.49 -4.24 6.13
N SER A 160 2.50 -4.07 7.44
CA SER A 160 2.30 -2.79 8.10
C SER A 160 3.61 -2.01 8.21
N HIS A 161 3.52 -0.72 8.49
CA HIS A 161 4.70 0.11 8.81
C HIS A 161 5.53 -0.47 9.97
N LYS A 162 4.87 -1.07 10.98
CA LYS A 162 5.56 -1.75 12.10
C LYS A 162 6.34 -2.99 11.67
N GLU A 163 5.84 -3.73 10.67
CA GLU A 163 6.57 -4.84 10.06
C GLU A 163 7.73 -4.33 9.19
N LEU A 164 7.52 -3.26 8.42
CA LEU A 164 8.56 -2.62 7.61
C LEU A 164 9.76 -2.16 8.47
N VAL A 165 9.51 -1.55 9.64
CA VAL A 165 10.57 -1.18 10.61
C VAL A 165 11.40 -2.37 11.07
N LYS A 166 10.77 -3.53 11.30
CA LYS A 166 11.48 -4.73 11.74
C LYS A 166 12.37 -5.29 10.63
N ILE A 167 11.89 -5.22 9.38
CA ILE A 167 12.64 -5.65 8.20
C ILE A 167 13.87 -4.75 7.97
N SER A 168 13.70 -3.43 8.09
CA SER A 168 14.80 -2.47 7.89
C SER A 168 15.88 -2.56 8.97
N LYS A 169 15.54 -2.88 10.22
CA LYS A 169 16.51 -3.07 11.32
C LYS A 169 17.29 -4.38 11.29
N THR A 170 16.85 -5.37 10.51
CA THR A 170 17.46 -6.71 10.45
C THR A 170 18.35 -6.88 9.20
N SER A 171 18.44 -5.84 8.38
CA SER A 171 19.21 -5.81 7.12
C SER A 171 20.59 -5.18 7.34
#